data_AF-A0A7J3FE02-F1
#
_entry.id   AF-A0A7J3FE02-F1
#
_cell.length_a   1.000
_cell.length_b   1.000
_cell.length_c   1.000
_cell.angle_alpha   90.00
_cell.angle_beta   90.00
_cell.angle_gamma   90.00
#
_symmetry.space_group_name_H-M   'P 1'
#
loop_
_entity.id
_entity.type
_entity.pdbx_description
1 polymer ?
#
loop_
_entity_poly.entity_id
_entity_poly.type
_entity_poly.pdbx_seq_one_letter_code
_entity_poly.pdbx_strand_id
1 'polypeptide(L)'
;KMGEPKRVLELLGVPHSVEDGEVVLTDHALVLAKCLSLFQKEKRAPLSFLPPLEGLQKIAGFPIRRRAPTVVGARMGRPEKASPRKMKPPPHVLFPVSTAGGSTRNLVKAASKLEETKGELLVEVVRLVCPNCGEVTIRKRCEKCGAETEYVRIFPCCKREAKGERCPSHGERASYFDRRSIPLKDLLQQAAERLGEKLPEEIKGVKGLTSASKFPEPLEKGILRAKHGVFVFKDGTVRYDLTNMPLTHFRPREVGVSVERLRELGYETDWEGEPLEREDQLLELRVQDVIISKECADYLVKASRFVDELLEKLYGLQPFYRCKTREDLVGHLLLAIAPHTSVGVVARIVGFTDASVCFASPFFHAAKRRDCDGDQDAVMLLLDGLLNFSRRFLPEKRGGTMDAPLMLITRIDPLEVDKEAHHVEVSSELPLEFYQKAVEGSAPAEVLGLVEVMESRLKTERKYEFGFNHDTSDISGGPPLSKYKLLESMEEKTKSQLELAERIRAVDERDVAERLVEHHFIRDIKGNLRTFASQKFRCVSCNQKYRRVPLAGSCVRCGGNLILTMTRGGIEKYLKMAREIAEKYQISEYLRQRLKLVEGEIESLFEGGPSKQLSLADFLA
;
A
#
# COMPACT_ATOMS: atom_id res chain seq x y z
N LYS A 1 20.04 -24.99 -40.56
CA LYS A 1 20.87 -23.80 -40.92
C LYS A 1 20.24 -22.55 -40.34
N MET A 2 21.04 -21.60 -39.85
CA MET A 2 20.55 -20.29 -39.42
C MET A 2 19.88 -19.57 -40.61
N GLY A 3 18.63 -19.14 -40.45
CA GLY A 3 17.78 -18.60 -41.52
C GLY A 3 16.29 -18.71 -41.16
N GLU A 4 15.38 -18.58 -42.14
CA GLU A 4 13.92 -18.68 -41.90
C GLU A 4 13.48 -19.91 -41.10
N PRO A 5 14.02 -21.13 -41.30
CA PRO A 5 13.62 -22.30 -40.52
C PRO A 5 13.91 -22.17 -39.01
N LYS A 6 14.98 -21.47 -38.64
CA LYS A 6 15.30 -21.19 -37.22
C LYS A 6 14.22 -20.34 -36.59
N ARG A 7 13.76 -19.30 -37.30
CA ARG A 7 12.67 -18.44 -36.82
C ARG A 7 11.36 -19.20 -36.65
N VAL A 8 11.05 -20.13 -37.55
CA VAL A 8 9.86 -20.99 -37.41
C VAL A 8 9.94 -21.83 -36.12
N LEU A 9 11.09 -22.42 -35.81
CA LEU A 9 11.27 -23.19 -34.56
C LEU A 9 11.10 -22.31 -33.31
N GLU A 10 11.62 -21.08 -33.33
CA GLU A 10 11.40 -20.10 -32.25
C GLU A 10 9.92 -19.73 -32.08
N LEU A 11 9.20 -19.53 -33.18
CA LEU A 11 7.78 -19.17 -33.15
C LEU A 11 6.91 -20.33 -32.66
N LEU A 12 7.28 -21.56 -33.01
CA LEU A 12 6.65 -22.79 -32.50
C LEU A 12 6.97 -23.07 -31.03
N GLY A 13 7.96 -22.38 -30.45
CA GLY A 13 8.38 -22.58 -29.07
C GLY A 13 9.05 -23.93 -28.85
N VAL A 14 9.78 -24.44 -29.85
CA VAL A 14 10.53 -25.70 -29.74
C VAL A 14 11.87 -25.42 -29.05
N PRO A 15 12.17 -25.98 -27.87
CA PRO A 15 13.49 -25.85 -27.24
C PRO A 15 14.60 -26.45 -28.12
N HIS A 16 15.66 -25.68 -28.35
CA HIS A 16 16.82 -26.08 -29.15
C HIS A 16 18.08 -25.29 -28.76
N SER A 17 19.26 -25.88 -28.94
CA SER A 17 20.57 -25.20 -28.84
C SER A 17 21.13 -24.88 -30.21
N VAL A 18 22.16 -24.04 -30.25
CA VAL A 18 22.94 -23.73 -31.44
C VAL A 18 24.39 -24.10 -31.18
N GLU A 19 24.90 -25.09 -31.90
CA GLU A 19 26.25 -25.65 -31.76
C GLU A 19 26.88 -25.69 -33.15
N ASP A 20 28.10 -25.16 -33.29
CA ASP A 20 28.86 -25.10 -34.56
C ASP A 20 28.08 -24.53 -35.77
N GLY A 21 27.14 -23.60 -35.52
CA GLY A 21 26.31 -22.99 -36.57
C GLY A 21 25.09 -23.84 -36.98
N GLU A 22 24.88 -24.98 -36.34
CA GLU A 22 23.76 -25.88 -36.54
C GLU A 22 22.74 -25.77 -35.40
N VAL A 23 21.48 -26.13 -35.69
CA VAL A 23 20.40 -26.12 -34.70
C VAL A 23 20.25 -27.54 -34.18
N VAL A 24 20.48 -27.74 -32.89
CA VAL A 24 20.42 -29.05 -32.25
C VAL A 24 19.12 -29.15 -31.46
N LEU A 25 18.32 -30.16 -31.79
CA LEU A 25 17.06 -30.49 -31.13
C LEU A 25 17.29 -31.70 -30.23
N THR A 26 16.99 -31.56 -28.93
CA THR A 26 17.08 -32.67 -27.96
C THR A 26 15.70 -33.31 -27.78
N ASP A 27 15.06 -33.13 -26.62
CA ASP A 27 13.91 -33.91 -26.15
C ASP A 27 12.67 -33.76 -27.05
N HIS A 28 12.53 -32.61 -27.71
CA HIS A 28 11.39 -32.32 -28.58
C HIS A 28 11.57 -32.76 -30.03
N ALA A 29 12.75 -33.29 -30.40
CA ALA A 29 13.01 -33.77 -31.75
C ALA A 29 12.04 -34.89 -32.16
N LEU A 30 11.80 -35.85 -31.26
CA LEU A 30 10.89 -36.98 -31.51
C LEU A 30 9.46 -36.49 -31.72
N VAL A 31 8.99 -35.57 -30.88
CA VAL A 31 7.62 -35.02 -30.97
C VAL A 31 7.44 -34.29 -32.30
N LEU A 32 8.39 -33.43 -32.66
CA LEU A 32 8.36 -32.70 -33.93
C LEU A 32 8.40 -33.66 -35.12
N ALA A 33 9.28 -34.66 -35.08
CA ALA A 33 9.41 -35.65 -36.15
C ALA A 33 8.17 -36.53 -36.31
N LYS A 34 7.49 -36.87 -35.20
CA LYS A 34 6.25 -37.64 -35.22
C LYS A 34 5.07 -36.81 -35.74
N CYS A 35 4.91 -35.57 -35.28
CA CYS A 35 3.88 -34.66 -35.79
C CYS A 35 4.06 -34.34 -37.28
N LEU A 36 5.30 -34.27 -37.75
CA LEU A 36 5.62 -34.02 -39.15
C LEU A 36 5.75 -35.30 -39.99
N SER A 37 5.53 -36.49 -39.41
CA SER A 37 5.73 -37.80 -40.05
C SER A 37 7.07 -37.88 -40.83
N LEU A 38 8.18 -37.47 -40.20
CA LEU A 38 9.51 -37.48 -40.83
C LEU A 38 10.11 -38.90 -40.96
N PHE A 39 9.53 -39.89 -40.29
CA PHE A 39 10.01 -41.28 -40.32
C PHE A 39 9.43 -42.11 -41.47
N GLN A 40 8.41 -41.61 -42.20
CA GLN A 40 7.81 -42.29 -43.34
C GLN A 40 8.45 -41.82 -44.66
N LYS A 41 8.75 -42.76 -45.57
CA LYS A 41 9.49 -42.52 -46.83
C LYS A 41 8.62 -42.01 -47.99
N GLU A 42 7.30 -41.87 -47.81
CA GLU A 42 6.39 -41.50 -48.91
C GLU A 42 6.44 -40.00 -49.26
N LYS A 43 6.37 -39.69 -50.56
CA LYS A 43 6.35 -38.31 -51.08
C LYS A 43 5.05 -37.61 -50.65
N ARG A 44 5.20 -36.43 -50.07
CA ARG A 44 4.09 -35.62 -49.52
C ARG A 44 3.35 -34.89 -50.63
N ALA A 45 2.03 -34.96 -50.62
CA ALA A 45 1.19 -34.04 -51.38
C ALA A 45 1.34 -32.62 -50.81
N PRO A 46 1.38 -31.56 -51.64
CA PRO A 46 1.39 -30.19 -51.15
C PRO A 46 0.06 -29.88 -50.44
N LEU A 47 0.10 -29.70 -49.12
CA LEU A 47 -1.07 -29.37 -48.29
C LEU A 47 -1.27 -27.85 -48.14
N SER A 48 -0.75 -27.07 -49.07
CA SER A 48 -0.74 -25.60 -49.02
C SER A 48 -2.14 -24.95 -49.02
N PHE A 49 -3.19 -25.73 -49.29
CA PHE A 49 -4.58 -25.29 -49.31
C PHE A 49 -5.32 -25.53 -47.98
N LEU A 50 -4.72 -26.22 -47.00
CA LEU A 50 -5.34 -26.48 -45.70
C LEU A 50 -4.80 -25.54 -44.63
N PRO A 51 -5.62 -25.21 -43.61
CA PRO A 51 -5.12 -24.60 -42.39
C PRO A 51 -3.97 -25.43 -41.80
N PRO A 52 -2.87 -24.82 -41.31
CA PRO A 52 -1.67 -25.56 -40.88
C PRO A 52 -1.94 -26.70 -39.90
N LEU A 53 -2.87 -26.52 -38.96
CA LEU A 53 -3.23 -27.55 -37.98
C LEU A 53 -3.98 -28.73 -38.60
N GLU A 54 -4.87 -28.49 -39.57
CA GLU A 54 -5.58 -29.56 -40.29
C GLU A 54 -4.63 -30.34 -41.20
N GLY A 55 -3.74 -29.63 -41.89
CA GLY A 55 -2.66 -30.25 -42.66
C GLY A 55 -1.76 -31.11 -41.78
N LEU A 56 -1.37 -30.61 -40.60
CA LEU A 56 -0.55 -31.34 -39.65
C LEU A 56 -1.25 -32.60 -39.13
N GLN A 57 -2.53 -32.54 -38.78
CA GLN A 57 -3.29 -33.71 -38.34
C GLN A 57 -3.37 -34.80 -39.41
N LYS A 58 -3.57 -34.41 -40.67
CA LYS A 58 -3.56 -35.34 -41.81
C LYS A 58 -2.19 -36.00 -42.01
N ILE A 59 -1.11 -35.25 -41.87
CA ILE A 59 0.27 -35.79 -41.96
C ILE A 59 0.57 -36.71 -40.78
N ALA A 60 0.22 -36.29 -39.57
CA ALA A 60 0.54 -36.99 -38.33
C ALA A 60 -0.24 -38.31 -38.19
N GLY A 61 -1.45 -38.38 -38.75
CA GLY A 61 -2.34 -39.55 -38.64
C GLY A 61 -3.03 -39.66 -37.27
N PHE A 62 -3.01 -38.61 -36.45
CA PHE A 62 -3.68 -38.54 -35.15
C PHE A 62 -4.19 -37.11 -34.88
N PRO A 63 -5.21 -36.94 -34.02
CA PRO A 63 -5.75 -35.63 -33.68
C PRO A 63 -4.72 -34.78 -32.92
N ILE A 64 -4.60 -33.51 -33.31
CA ILE A 64 -3.72 -32.52 -32.68
C ILE A 64 -4.58 -31.30 -32.37
N ARG A 65 -4.60 -30.89 -31.10
CA ARG A 65 -5.32 -29.70 -30.64
C ARG A 65 -4.34 -28.55 -30.41
N ARG A 66 -4.86 -27.32 -30.45
CA ARG A 66 -4.07 -26.12 -30.10
C ARG A 66 -3.74 -26.18 -28.61
N ARG A 67 -2.46 -26.01 -28.26
CA ARG A 67 -2.00 -25.97 -26.86
C ARG A 67 -2.44 -24.69 -26.13
N ALA A 68 -2.46 -23.57 -26.83
CA ALA A 68 -2.87 -22.27 -26.30
C ALA A 68 -3.85 -21.62 -27.28
N PRO A 69 -5.13 -22.05 -27.29
CA PRO A 69 -6.14 -21.48 -28.19
C PRO A 69 -6.50 -20.04 -27.83
N THR A 70 -6.35 -19.69 -26.56
CA THR A 70 -6.66 -18.37 -26.00
C THR A 70 -5.39 -17.76 -25.41
N VAL A 71 -5.18 -16.47 -25.66
CA VAL A 71 -4.10 -15.67 -25.07
C VAL A 71 -4.73 -14.48 -24.37
N VAL A 72 -4.27 -14.20 -23.16
CA VAL A 72 -4.76 -13.06 -22.36
C VAL A 72 -3.64 -12.03 -22.28
N GLY A 73 -3.96 -10.79 -22.63
CA GLY A 73 -3.05 -9.67 -22.45
C GLY A 73 -3.05 -9.22 -20.98
N ALA A 74 -1.89 -8.83 -20.47
CA ALA A 74 -1.76 -8.27 -19.14
C ALA A 74 -0.88 -7.03 -19.17
N ARG A 75 -1.18 -6.07 -18.29
CA ARG A 75 -0.35 -4.89 -18.04
C ARG A 75 -0.13 -4.78 -16.55
N MET A 76 1.12 -4.59 -16.14
CA MET A 76 1.42 -4.28 -14.75
C MET A 76 0.66 -3.01 -14.34
N GLY A 77 -0.25 -3.16 -13.38
CA GLY A 77 -1.02 -2.06 -12.82
C GLY A 77 -0.31 -1.46 -11.62
N ARG A 78 -0.82 -1.77 -10.43
CA ARG A 78 -0.28 -1.29 -9.17
C ARG A 78 0.72 -2.31 -8.60
N PRO A 79 1.93 -1.90 -8.18
CA PRO A 79 2.84 -2.80 -7.48
C PRO A 79 2.27 -3.17 -6.10
N GLU A 80 2.75 -4.28 -5.58
CA GLU A 80 2.45 -4.77 -4.25
C GLU A 80 2.83 -3.74 -3.17
N LYS A 81 2.24 -3.80 -1.97
CA LYS A 81 2.57 -2.87 -0.89
C LYS A 81 2.59 -3.57 0.46
N ALA A 82 3.70 -3.41 1.14
CA ALA A 82 3.88 -3.74 2.55
C ALA A 82 4.60 -2.54 3.18
N SER A 83 3.91 -1.75 3.99
CA SER A 83 4.55 -0.59 4.64
C SER A 83 3.75 -0.07 5.85
N PRO A 84 4.41 0.46 6.89
CA PRO A 84 3.71 1.11 7.98
C PRO A 84 2.86 2.29 7.48
N ARG A 85 1.61 2.40 7.94
CA ARG A 85 0.72 3.51 7.55
C ARG A 85 1.12 4.78 8.29
N LYS A 86 1.93 5.59 7.60
CA LYS A 86 2.49 6.85 8.12
C LYS A 86 1.70 8.06 7.61
N MET A 87 1.27 8.93 8.54
CA MET A 87 0.82 10.28 8.17
C MET A 87 2.00 11.12 7.66
N LYS A 88 1.72 12.22 6.96
CA LYS A 88 2.77 13.14 6.47
C LYS A 88 2.73 14.48 7.20
N PRO A 89 3.80 14.86 7.92
CA PRO A 89 4.86 14.03 8.50
C PRO A 89 4.31 13.01 9.52
N PRO A 90 5.08 11.94 9.84
CA PRO A 90 4.63 10.85 10.68
C PRO A 90 4.73 11.19 12.18
N PRO A 91 3.61 11.29 12.92
CA PRO A 91 3.63 11.57 14.35
C PRO A 91 3.85 10.30 15.17
N HIS A 92 4.43 10.46 16.36
CA HIS A 92 4.43 9.47 17.43
C HIS A 92 3.25 9.71 18.41
N VAL A 93 2.74 10.94 18.48
CA VAL A 93 1.64 11.31 19.38
C VAL A 93 0.72 12.35 18.77
N LEU A 94 -0.58 12.24 19.06
CA LEU A 94 -1.57 13.25 18.71
C LEU A 94 -1.56 14.41 19.71
N PHE A 95 -0.44 15.14 19.77
CA PHE A 95 -0.26 16.33 20.60
C PHE A 95 0.10 17.56 19.74
N PRO A 96 -0.59 18.71 19.90
CA PRO A 96 -0.36 19.88 19.05
C PRO A 96 0.95 20.61 19.41
N VAL A 97 1.77 20.92 18.40
CA VAL A 97 3.02 21.71 18.56
C VAL A 97 3.05 23.00 17.73
N SER A 98 1.97 23.32 17.02
CA SER A 98 1.86 24.51 16.18
C SER A 98 3.08 24.64 15.24
N THR A 99 3.81 25.75 15.30
CA THR A 99 5.06 25.99 14.57
C THR A 99 6.32 25.82 15.43
N ALA A 100 6.19 25.56 16.72
CA ALA A 100 7.32 25.51 17.65
C ALA A 100 8.28 24.34 17.34
N GLY A 101 7.74 23.19 16.91
CA GLY A 101 8.51 21.99 16.56
C GLY A 101 9.14 21.98 15.16
N GLY A 102 9.16 23.10 14.45
CA GLY A 102 9.75 23.20 13.10
C GLY A 102 9.04 22.35 12.04
N SER A 103 9.77 21.97 10.99
CA SER A 103 9.23 21.17 9.86
C SER A 103 8.90 19.73 10.27
N THR A 104 9.67 19.15 11.19
CA THR A 104 9.50 17.78 11.69
C THR A 104 8.49 17.66 12.82
N ARG A 105 8.01 18.80 13.37
CA ARG A 105 7.04 18.86 14.47
C ARG A 105 7.56 18.16 15.73
N ASN A 106 8.86 18.28 15.99
CA ASN A 106 9.52 17.63 17.12
C ASN A 106 9.22 18.38 18.44
N LEU A 107 8.61 17.68 19.40
CA LEU A 107 8.23 18.17 20.73
C LEU A 107 9.45 18.51 21.60
N VAL A 108 10.53 17.72 21.52
CA VAL A 108 11.75 17.93 22.34
C VAL A 108 12.50 19.18 21.87
N LYS A 109 12.62 19.35 20.55
CA LYS A 109 13.17 20.58 19.94
C LYS A 109 12.29 21.79 20.26
N ALA A 110 10.96 21.62 20.25
CA ALA A 110 10.04 22.69 20.62
C ALA A 110 10.22 23.12 22.09
N ALA A 111 10.32 22.16 23.02
CA ALA A 111 10.49 22.44 24.44
C ALA A 111 11.80 23.21 24.71
N SER A 112 12.92 22.75 24.15
CA SER A 112 14.23 23.38 24.31
C SER A 112 14.25 24.81 23.75
N LYS A 113 13.73 25.00 22.53
CA LYS A 113 13.65 26.32 21.90
C LYS A 113 12.76 27.29 22.67
N LEU A 114 11.60 26.81 23.14
CA LEU A 114 10.68 27.65 23.90
C LEU A 114 11.33 28.11 25.22
N GLU A 115 12.08 27.24 25.88
CA GLU A 115 12.86 27.61 27.06
C GLU A 115 13.93 28.68 26.76
N GLU A 116 14.77 28.47 25.74
CA GLU A 116 15.82 29.42 25.33
C GLU A 116 15.24 30.82 25.02
N THR A 117 14.08 30.85 24.36
CA THR A 117 13.40 32.10 23.98
C THR A 117 12.47 32.66 25.05
N LYS A 118 12.35 32.01 26.22
CA LYS A 118 11.31 32.29 27.23
C LYS A 118 9.90 32.41 26.62
N GLY A 119 9.64 31.60 25.61
CA GLY A 119 8.42 31.59 24.82
C GLY A 119 7.40 30.56 25.33
N GLU A 120 6.15 30.77 24.97
CA GLU A 120 5.04 29.91 25.37
C GLU A 120 4.45 29.12 24.19
N LEU A 121 4.10 27.86 24.42
CA LEU A 121 3.40 27.06 23.40
C LEU A 121 1.91 27.41 23.38
N LEU A 122 1.51 28.28 22.43
CA LEU A 122 0.10 28.62 22.22
C LEU A 122 -0.58 27.65 21.24
N VAL A 123 -1.48 26.82 21.77
CA VAL A 123 -2.21 25.77 21.01
C VAL A 123 -3.69 25.73 21.38
N GLU A 124 -4.52 25.22 20.47
CA GLU A 124 -5.95 24.94 20.71
C GLU A 124 -6.10 23.55 21.34
N VAL A 125 -6.63 23.50 22.56
CA VAL A 125 -6.77 22.28 23.35
C VAL A 125 -8.03 22.30 24.20
N VAL A 126 -8.58 21.11 24.44
CA VAL A 126 -9.77 20.89 25.28
C VAL A 126 -9.64 21.52 26.67
N ARG A 127 -10.69 22.21 27.13
CA ARG A 127 -10.78 22.77 28.47
C ARG A 127 -11.49 21.82 29.42
N LEU A 128 -10.72 21.27 30.36
CA LEU A 128 -11.23 20.44 31.44
C LEU A 128 -10.99 21.14 32.77
N VAL A 129 -11.91 21.01 33.72
CA VAL A 129 -11.76 21.56 35.07
C VAL A 129 -11.95 20.45 36.09
N CYS A 130 -11.08 20.41 37.09
CA CYS A 130 -11.23 19.49 38.20
C CYS A 130 -12.33 20.01 39.16
N PRO A 131 -13.36 19.22 39.47
CA PRO A 131 -14.42 19.64 40.38
C PRO A 131 -13.93 19.81 41.83
N ASN A 132 -12.87 19.12 42.24
CA ASN A 132 -12.36 19.15 43.61
C ASN A 132 -11.44 20.34 43.90
N CYS A 133 -10.51 20.65 42.99
CA CYS A 133 -9.50 21.70 43.20
C CYS A 133 -9.60 22.89 42.24
N GLY A 134 -10.54 22.88 41.28
CA GLY A 134 -10.73 23.95 40.30
C GLY A 134 -9.64 24.05 39.23
N GLU A 135 -8.63 23.17 39.24
CA GLU A 135 -7.51 23.20 38.30
C GLU A 135 -7.98 23.00 36.85
N VAL A 136 -7.51 23.86 35.95
CA VAL A 136 -7.81 23.78 34.52
C VAL A 136 -6.75 22.93 33.83
N THR A 137 -7.13 21.82 33.20
CA THR A 137 -6.19 20.88 32.59
C THR A 137 -6.62 20.48 31.17
N ILE A 138 -5.79 19.64 30.54
CA ILE A 138 -6.01 18.96 29.27
C ILE A 138 -6.08 17.43 29.44
N ARG A 139 -5.93 16.93 30.67
CA ARG A 139 -5.96 15.50 31.02
C ARG A 139 -7.29 15.12 31.66
N LYS A 140 -7.69 13.85 31.50
CA LYS A 140 -8.94 13.33 32.11
C LYS A 140 -8.90 13.18 33.63
N ARG A 141 -7.72 13.03 34.22
CA ARG A 141 -7.53 12.99 35.67
C ARG A 141 -6.70 14.20 36.09
N CYS A 142 -7.12 14.82 37.19
CA CYS A 142 -6.39 15.93 37.78
C CYS A 142 -5.04 15.44 38.34
N GLU A 143 -3.95 16.13 38.01
CA GLU A 143 -2.61 15.77 38.49
C GLU A 143 -2.41 16.07 39.98
N LYS A 144 -3.17 17.03 40.54
CA LYS A 144 -3.07 17.42 41.95
C LYS A 144 -3.81 16.49 42.90
N CYS A 145 -5.01 16.04 42.51
CA CYS A 145 -5.91 15.31 43.42
C CYS A 145 -6.47 13.99 42.84
N GLY A 146 -6.13 13.63 41.61
CA GLY A 146 -6.57 12.37 40.98
C GLY A 146 -8.02 12.33 40.50
N ALA A 147 -8.86 13.29 40.89
CA ALA A 147 -10.27 13.34 40.51
C ALA A 147 -10.47 13.44 38.98
N GLU A 148 -11.55 12.84 38.48
CA GLU A 148 -11.93 12.95 37.07
C GLU A 148 -12.35 14.38 36.74
N THR A 149 -11.86 14.90 35.61
CA THR A 149 -12.10 16.28 35.20
C THR A 149 -13.28 16.40 34.24
N GLU A 150 -14.04 17.48 34.37
CA GLU A 150 -15.25 17.73 33.60
C GLU A 150 -15.01 18.70 32.44
N TYR A 151 -15.78 18.53 31.37
CA TYR A 151 -15.73 19.43 30.22
C TYR A 151 -16.41 20.75 30.56
N VAL A 152 -15.70 21.86 30.39
CA VAL A 152 -16.28 23.19 30.59
C VAL A 152 -16.43 23.88 29.25
N ARG A 153 -17.66 24.26 28.93
CA ARG A 153 -18.01 24.99 27.72
C ARG A 153 -17.82 26.47 27.97
N ILE A 154 -17.07 27.15 27.11
CA ILE A 154 -16.76 28.58 27.24
C ILE A 154 -16.99 29.35 25.94
N PHE A 155 -17.12 30.66 26.03
CA PHE A 155 -16.98 31.54 24.88
C PHE A 155 -15.50 31.89 24.66
N PRO A 156 -14.87 31.50 23.53
CA PRO A 156 -13.43 31.69 23.33
C PRO A 156 -12.96 33.15 23.44
N CYS A 157 -13.76 34.12 22.99
CA CYS A 157 -13.47 35.56 23.08
C CYS A 157 -13.27 36.08 24.50
N CYS A 158 -14.14 35.68 25.45
CA CYS A 158 -14.18 36.28 26.79
C CYS A 158 -13.94 35.28 27.92
N LYS A 159 -13.72 34.00 27.60
CA LYS A 159 -13.44 32.88 28.51
C LYS A 159 -14.51 32.63 29.59
N ARG A 160 -15.67 33.29 29.50
CA ARG A 160 -16.81 33.05 30.40
C ARG A 160 -17.44 31.71 30.06
N GLU A 161 -17.95 31.04 31.09
CA GLU A 161 -18.71 29.82 30.93
C GLU A 161 -19.97 30.06 30.10
N ALA A 162 -20.19 29.18 29.12
CA ALA A 162 -21.23 29.35 28.12
C ALA A 162 -22.51 28.62 28.54
N LYS A 163 -23.52 29.38 28.95
CA LYS A 163 -24.89 28.88 29.16
C LYS A 163 -25.70 28.76 27.86
N GLY A 164 -25.24 29.39 26.77
CA GLY A 164 -25.91 29.39 25.45
C GLY A 164 -24.96 29.10 24.28
N GLU A 165 -25.48 29.08 23.05
CA GLU A 165 -24.68 28.80 21.84
C GLU A 165 -23.73 29.91 21.43
N ARG A 166 -24.10 31.17 21.66
CA ARG A 166 -23.30 32.33 21.27
C ARG A 166 -23.09 33.28 22.43
N CYS A 167 -21.94 33.94 22.44
CA CYS A 167 -21.59 34.91 23.46
C CYS A 167 -22.56 36.09 23.37
N PRO A 168 -23.28 36.46 24.44
CA PRO A 168 -24.19 37.60 24.42
C PRO A 168 -23.52 38.92 24.05
N SER A 169 -22.22 39.06 24.37
CA SER A 169 -21.46 40.30 24.15
C SER A 169 -20.70 40.35 22.82
N HIS A 170 -20.36 39.19 22.23
CA HIS A 170 -19.43 39.13 21.08
C HIS A 170 -19.94 38.29 19.91
N GLY A 171 -21.05 37.57 20.06
CA GLY A 171 -21.64 36.72 19.02
C GLY A 171 -20.84 35.46 18.63
N GLU A 172 -19.63 35.26 19.18
CA GLU A 172 -18.81 34.07 18.93
C GLU A 172 -19.45 32.80 19.52
N ARG A 173 -19.30 31.67 18.82
CA ARG A 173 -19.85 30.38 19.25
C ARG A 173 -19.11 29.82 20.47
N ALA A 174 -19.87 29.22 21.38
CA ALA A 174 -19.32 28.49 22.49
C ALA A 174 -18.53 27.25 22.03
N SER A 175 -17.47 26.91 22.77
CA SER A 175 -16.59 25.78 22.48
C SER A 175 -16.15 25.07 23.76
N TYR A 176 -15.80 23.80 23.65
CA TYR A 176 -15.15 23.01 24.71
C TYR A 176 -13.62 23.09 24.66
N PHE A 177 -13.07 23.91 23.77
CA PHE A 177 -11.64 24.14 23.63
C PHE A 177 -11.36 25.63 23.44
N ASP A 178 -10.17 26.02 23.83
CA ASP A 178 -9.65 27.38 23.71
C ASP A 178 -8.16 27.37 23.38
N ARG A 179 -7.68 28.52 22.91
CA ARG A 179 -6.26 28.72 22.65
C ARG A 179 -5.57 29.08 23.96
N ARG A 180 -4.71 28.18 24.44
CA ARG A 180 -4.01 28.32 25.72
C ARG A 180 -2.52 28.11 25.57
N SER A 181 -1.80 28.71 26.51
CA SER A 181 -0.39 28.47 26.75
C SER A 181 -0.21 27.15 27.49
N ILE A 182 0.70 26.31 27.00
CA ILE A 182 0.97 24.99 27.56
C ILE A 182 2.45 24.88 27.94
N PRO A 183 2.78 24.53 29.20
CA PRO A 183 4.17 24.34 29.62
C PRO A 183 4.70 23.00 29.09
N LEU A 184 5.11 22.98 27.81
CA LEU A 184 5.47 21.75 27.11
C LEU A 184 6.65 21.01 27.78
N LYS A 185 7.66 21.74 28.26
CA LYS A 185 8.85 21.15 28.90
C LYS A 185 8.45 20.37 30.14
N ASP A 186 7.72 21.00 31.06
CA ASP A 186 7.28 20.39 32.31
C ASP A 186 6.41 19.16 32.04
N LEU A 187 5.49 19.24 31.08
CA LEU A 187 4.64 18.11 30.71
C LEU A 187 5.43 16.93 30.13
N LEU A 188 6.44 17.19 29.29
CA LEU A 188 7.31 16.15 28.73
C LEU A 188 8.18 15.51 29.81
N GLN A 189 8.76 16.31 30.68
CA GLN A 189 9.61 15.83 31.75
C GLN A 189 8.82 14.98 32.76
N GLN A 190 7.65 15.46 33.20
CA GLN A 190 6.76 14.68 34.06
C GLN A 190 6.29 13.39 33.39
N ALA A 191 6.01 13.40 32.08
CA ALA A 191 5.64 12.19 31.35
C ALA A 191 6.79 11.17 31.31
N ALA A 192 8.02 11.63 31.13
CA ALA A 192 9.21 10.78 31.16
C ALA A 192 9.50 10.22 32.56
N GLU A 193 9.38 11.05 33.59
CA GLU A 193 9.55 10.66 35.00
C GLU A 193 8.52 9.60 35.43
N ARG A 194 7.25 9.77 35.06
CA ARG A 194 6.19 8.76 35.33
C ARG A 194 6.47 7.42 34.68
N LEU A 195 7.04 7.42 33.48
CA LEU A 195 7.39 6.21 32.78
C LEU A 195 8.70 5.59 33.29
N GLY A 196 9.50 6.33 34.07
CA GLY A 196 10.87 5.94 34.40
C GLY A 196 11.76 5.85 33.16
N GLU A 197 11.48 6.64 32.13
CA GLU A 197 12.12 6.56 30.81
C GLU A 197 12.92 7.82 30.49
N LYS A 198 13.97 7.66 29.68
CA LYS A 198 14.69 8.81 29.12
C LYS A 198 13.91 9.38 27.94
N LEU A 199 13.93 10.70 27.79
CA LEU A 199 13.32 11.37 26.63
C LEU A 199 14.08 10.99 25.34
N PRO A 200 13.41 10.41 24.33
CA PRO A 200 13.99 10.18 23.02
C PRO A 200 14.36 11.49 22.32
N GLU A 201 15.36 11.47 21.43
CA GLU A 201 15.80 12.67 20.69
C GLU A 201 14.69 13.28 19.81
N GLU A 202 13.83 12.42 19.23
CA GLU A 202 12.74 12.86 18.37
C GLU A 202 11.39 12.28 18.80
N ILE A 203 10.54 13.15 19.36
CA ILE A 203 9.12 12.85 19.56
C ILE A 203 8.32 13.76 18.63
N LYS A 204 7.64 13.18 17.63
CA LYS A 204 6.92 13.93 16.59
C LYS A 204 5.46 14.12 16.98
N GLY A 205 5.02 15.36 17.11
CA GLY A 205 3.63 15.73 17.35
C GLY A 205 2.87 16.07 16.06
N VAL A 206 1.70 16.66 16.22
CA VAL A 206 0.88 17.19 15.11
C VAL A 206 0.91 18.71 15.10
N LYS A 207 0.70 19.33 13.94
CA LYS A 207 0.67 20.80 13.85
C LYS A 207 -0.48 21.40 14.67
N GLY A 208 -1.61 20.72 14.69
CA GLY A 208 -2.80 21.07 15.47
C GLY A 208 -3.77 19.90 15.46
N LEU A 209 -4.64 19.83 16.46
CA LEU A 209 -5.63 18.76 16.55
C LEU A 209 -6.77 19.01 15.56
N THR A 210 -7.09 18.01 14.76
CA THR A 210 -8.17 18.09 13.76
C THR A 210 -9.50 17.57 14.26
N SER A 211 -9.53 16.97 15.45
CA SER A 211 -10.76 16.48 16.06
C SER A 211 -11.66 17.61 16.54
N ALA A 212 -12.96 17.33 16.69
CA ALA A 212 -13.94 18.28 17.21
C ALA A 212 -13.67 18.62 18.69
N SER A 213 -13.23 17.63 19.47
CA SER A 213 -12.96 17.80 20.90
C SER A 213 -11.65 18.52 21.21
N LYS A 214 -10.70 18.58 20.25
CA LYS A 214 -9.31 19.03 20.47
C LYS A 214 -8.67 18.39 21.71
N PHE A 215 -9.00 17.13 21.97
CA PHE A 215 -8.44 16.36 23.07
C PHE A 215 -7.05 15.81 22.68
N PRO A 216 -5.96 16.23 23.32
CA PRO A 216 -4.62 15.73 23.02
C PRO A 216 -4.42 14.32 23.58
N GLU A 217 -3.64 13.51 22.87
CA GLU A 217 -3.18 12.21 23.37
C GLU A 217 -2.12 12.41 24.48
N PRO A 218 -2.09 11.56 25.53
CA PRO A 218 -1.06 11.62 26.57
C PRO A 218 0.35 11.50 25.99
N LEU A 219 1.28 12.33 26.46
CA LEU A 219 2.66 12.38 25.98
C LEU A 219 3.43 11.09 26.27
N GLU A 220 3.04 10.39 27.35
CA GLU A 220 3.57 9.10 27.75
C GLU A 220 3.49 8.08 26.60
N LYS A 221 2.34 8.03 25.90
CA LYS A 221 2.16 7.17 24.72
C LYS A 221 3.13 7.56 23.60
N GLY A 222 3.35 8.85 23.40
CA GLY A 222 4.29 9.39 22.42
C GLY A 222 5.74 9.02 22.67
N ILE A 223 6.18 9.05 23.93
CA ILE A 223 7.53 8.66 24.36
C ILE A 223 7.74 7.18 24.04
N LEU A 224 6.81 6.31 24.46
CA LEU A 224 6.91 4.87 24.22
C LEU A 224 6.86 4.51 22.73
N ARG A 225 6.00 5.17 21.94
CA ARG A 225 5.97 4.97 20.47
C ARG A 225 7.28 5.39 19.81
N ALA A 226 7.85 6.53 20.21
CA ALA A 226 9.13 6.99 19.71
C ALA A 226 10.28 6.03 20.07
N LYS A 227 10.29 5.51 21.30
CA LYS A 227 11.26 4.50 21.78
C LYS A 227 11.26 3.24 20.91
N HIS A 228 10.08 2.74 20.54
CA HIS A 228 9.94 1.52 19.74
C HIS A 228 9.91 1.77 18.22
N GLY A 229 10.01 3.02 17.77
CA GLY A 229 10.00 3.39 16.35
C GLY A 229 8.67 3.11 15.64
N VAL A 230 7.55 3.17 16.37
CA VAL A 230 6.19 3.01 15.83
C VAL A 230 5.48 4.35 15.70
N PHE A 231 4.58 4.44 14.73
CA PHE A 231 3.90 5.69 14.37
C PHE A 231 2.39 5.57 14.57
N VAL A 232 1.79 6.66 15.05
CA VAL A 232 0.35 6.73 15.32
C VAL A 232 -0.41 7.22 14.10
N PHE A 233 -1.58 6.62 13.84
CA PHE A 233 -2.53 7.10 12.85
C PHE A 233 -3.54 8.07 13.46
N LYS A 234 -4.42 8.66 12.64
CA LYS A 234 -5.33 9.76 13.04
C LYS A 234 -6.28 9.42 14.19
N ASP A 235 -6.48 8.13 14.47
CA ASP A 235 -7.42 7.62 15.47
C ASP A 235 -6.74 7.06 16.72
N GLY A 236 -5.40 7.14 16.80
CA GLY A 236 -4.59 6.65 17.93
C GLY A 236 -3.97 5.27 17.71
N THR A 237 -4.33 4.56 16.64
CA THR A 237 -3.87 3.18 16.37
C THR A 237 -2.53 3.13 15.61
N VAL A 238 -1.80 2.02 15.75
CA VAL A 238 -0.57 1.71 15.00
C VAL A 238 -0.93 0.73 13.88
N ARG A 239 -0.68 1.12 12.62
CA ARG A 239 -1.18 0.37 11.45
C ARG A 239 -0.09 0.02 10.45
N TYR A 240 -0.30 -1.09 9.75
CA TYR A 240 0.53 -1.54 8.64
C TYR A 240 -0.33 -1.87 7.42
N ASP A 241 0.03 -1.34 6.26
CA ASP A 241 -0.68 -1.57 4.99
C ASP A 241 -0.13 -2.79 4.29
N LEU A 242 -1.00 -3.71 3.85
CA LEU A 242 -0.69 -4.89 3.06
C LEU A 242 -1.59 -4.97 1.82
N THR A 243 -1.05 -5.44 0.70
CA THR A 243 -1.85 -5.86 -0.46
C THR A 243 -2.57 -7.17 -0.14
N ASN A 244 -3.85 -7.26 -0.47
CA ASN A 244 -4.65 -8.46 -0.24
C ASN A 244 -4.32 -9.53 -1.28
N MET A 245 -4.16 -10.78 -0.83
CA MET A 245 -4.01 -11.94 -1.70
C MET A 245 -4.87 -13.09 -1.15
N PRO A 246 -5.76 -13.68 -1.94
CA PRO A 246 -6.57 -14.81 -1.50
C PRO A 246 -5.71 -16.08 -1.45
N LEU A 247 -5.89 -16.87 -0.40
CA LEU A 247 -5.28 -18.19 -0.23
C LEU A 247 -6.28 -19.11 0.48
N THR A 248 -6.40 -20.34 0.00
CA THR A 248 -7.28 -21.36 0.60
C THR A 248 -6.49 -22.45 1.28
N HIS A 249 -5.27 -22.75 0.81
CA HIS A 249 -4.43 -23.81 1.34
C HIS A 249 -2.98 -23.36 1.48
N PHE A 250 -2.26 -23.93 2.44
CA PHE A 250 -0.85 -23.63 2.68
C PHE A 250 -0.13 -24.83 3.28
N ARG A 251 1.20 -24.87 3.17
CA ARG A 251 2.04 -25.84 3.88
C ARG A 251 2.73 -25.19 5.09
N PRO A 252 2.93 -25.91 6.19
CA PRO A 252 3.70 -25.40 7.34
C PRO A 252 5.06 -24.81 6.94
N ARG A 253 5.79 -25.47 6.04
CA ARG A 253 7.10 -25.01 5.54
C ARG A 253 7.05 -23.65 4.82
N GLU A 254 5.94 -23.35 4.14
CA GLU A 254 5.77 -22.11 3.37
C GLU A 254 5.56 -20.89 4.27
N VAL A 255 5.00 -21.12 5.47
CA VAL A 255 4.64 -20.06 6.41
C VAL A 255 5.61 -19.92 7.58
N GLY A 256 6.61 -20.81 7.65
CA GLY A 256 7.66 -20.79 8.68
C GLY A 256 7.15 -21.07 10.08
N VAL A 257 6.16 -21.96 10.24
CA VAL A 257 5.60 -22.35 11.54
C VAL A 257 5.67 -23.86 11.71
N SER A 258 6.05 -24.32 12.90
CA SER A 258 6.20 -25.75 13.17
C SER A 258 4.85 -26.47 13.20
N VAL A 259 4.86 -27.76 12.89
CA VAL A 259 3.68 -28.63 12.91
C VAL A 259 3.03 -28.63 14.29
N GLU A 260 3.82 -28.71 15.36
CA GLU A 260 3.32 -28.69 16.74
C GLU A 260 2.57 -27.40 17.04
N ARG A 261 3.12 -26.26 16.61
CA ARG A 261 2.48 -24.96 16.83
C ARG A 261 1.18 -24.84 16.04
N LEU A 262 1.10 -25.38 14.83
CA LEU A 262 -0.15 -25.40 14.05
C LEU A 262 -1.21 -26.31 14.69
N ARG A 263 -0.81 -27.47 15.23
CA ARG A 263 -1.71 -28.33 16.01
C ARG A 263 -2.28 -27.60 17.23
N GLU A 264 -1.47 -26.86 17.96
CA GLU A 264 -1.93 -26.02 19.09
C GLU A 264 -2.97 -24.95 18.67
N LEU A 265 -2.91 -24.48 17.42
CA LEU A 265 -3.88 -23.53 16.86
C LEU A 265 -5.17 -24.20 16.35
N GLY A 266 -5.22 -25.54 16.37
CA GLY A 266 -6.36 -26.36 15.95
C GLY A 266 -6.25 -26.94 14.54
N TYR A 267 -5.07 -26.97 13.93
CA TYR A 267 -4.84 -27.70 12.67
C TYR A 267 -4.47 -29.15 12.98
N GLU A 268 -5.46 -30.03 13.01
CA GLU A 268 -5.29 -31.44 13.41
C GLU A 268 -5.01 -32.36 12.23
N THR A 269 -5.71 -32.15 11.12
CA THR A 269 -5.59 -32.92 9.88
C THR A 269 -5.23 -32.03 8.71
N ASP A 270 -4.66 -32.63 7.68
CA ASP A 270 -4.49 -32.02 6.37
C ASP A 270 -5.81 -32.01 5.58
N TRP A 271 -5.75 -31.47 4.35
CA TRP A 271 -6.92 -31.32 3.49
C TRP A 271 -7.52 -32.64 2.99
N GLU A 272 -6.78 -33.75 3.03
CA GLU A 272 -7.25 -35.09 2.69
C GLU A 272 -7.84 -35.84 3.91
N GLY A 273 -7.71 -35.24 5.09
CA GLY A 273 -8.18 -35.81 6.36
C GLY A 273 -7.13 -36.64 7.10
N GLU A 274 -5.88 -36.67 6.63
CA GLU A 274 -4.79 -37.37 7.30
C GLU A 274 -4.24 -36.53 8.47
N PRO A 275 -3.77 -37.14 9.58
CA PRO A 275 -3.18 -36.39 10.68
C PRO A 275 -2.01 -35.51 10.22
N LEU A 276 -1.96 -34.26 10.68
CA LEU A 276 -0.87 -33.34 10.36
C LEU A 276 0.39 -33.77 11.10
N GLU A 277 1.38 -34.35 10.42
CA GLU A 277 2.65 -34.84 10.97
C GLU A 277 3.89 -34.24 10.29
N ARG A 278 3.77 -33.77 9.06
CA ARG A 278 4.89 -33.28 8.23
C ARG A 278 4.71 -31.83 7.82
N GLU A 279 5.82 -31.17 7.54
CA GLU A 279 5.84 -29.76 7.12
C GLU A 279 5.45 -29.52 5.65
N ASP A 280 5.32 -30.59 4.87
CA ASP A 280 4.97 -30.57 3.44
C ASP A 280 3.50 -30.92 3.17
N GLN A 281 2.75 -31.31 4.20
CA GLN A 281 1.31 -31.52 4.12
C GLN A 281 0.58 -30.21 3.86
N LEU A 282 -0.44 -30.30 3.01
CA LEU A 282 -1.24 -29.15 2.63
C LEU A 282 -2.43 -29.00 3.59
N LEU A 283 -2.51 -27.86 4.25
CA LEU A 283 -3.55 -27.53 5.21
C LEU A 283 -4.55 -26.58 4.58
N GLU A 284 -5.84 -26.77 4.86
CA GLU A 284 -6.86 -25.80 4.52
C GLU A 284 -6.84 -24.61 5.51
N LEU A 285 -6.61 -23.40 4.99
CA LEU A 285 -6.56 -22.17 5.77
C LEU A 285 -7.94 -21.83 6.35
N ARG A 286 -8.04 -21.72 7.68
CA ARG A 286 -9.30 -21.34 8.31
C ARG A 286 -9.70 -19.90 7.98
N VAL A 287 -11.00 -19.64 7.96
CA VAL A 287 -11.60 -18.39 7.47
C VAL A 287 -10.93 -17.11 7.99
N GLN A 288 -10.71 -16.99 9.31
CA GLN A 288 -10.15 -15.79 9.93
C GLN A 288 -8.65 -15.92 10.27
N ASP A 289 -7.99 -16.94 9.76
CA ASP A 289 -6.55 -17.09 9.89
C ASP A 289 -5.83 -16.37 8.73
N VAL A 290 -4.71 -15.72 9.05
CA VAL A 290 -3.96 -14.90 8.10
C VAL A 290 -2.46 -15.20 8.16
N ILE A 291 -1.83 -15.13 6.99
CA ILE A 291 -0.38 -15.22 6.81
C ILE A 291 0.09 -13.86 6.32
N ILE A 292 0.89 -13.18 7.13
CA ILE A 292 1.32 -11.79 6.88
C ILE A 292 2.77 -11.73 6.40
N SER A 293 3.14 -10.66 5.70
CA SER A 293 4.54 -10.49 5.30
C SER A 293 5.47 -10.41 6.53
N LYS A 294 6.69 -10.94 6.39
CA LYS A 294 7.73 -10.86 7.44
C LYS A 294 8.03 -9.42 7.88
N GLU A 295 7.97 -8.47 6.94
CA GLU A 295 8.14 -7.03 7.21
C GLU A 295 7.01 -6.46 8.08
N CYS A 296 5.78 -6.93 7.88
CA CYS A 296 4.65 -6.58 8.73
C CYS A 296 4.86 -7.14 10.14
N ALA A 297 5.24 -8.41 10.24
CA ALA A 297 5.53 -9.06 11.53
C ALA A 297 6.59 -8.29 12.31
N ASP A 298 7.70 -7.88 11.68
CA ASP A 298 8.74 -7.05 12.33
C ASP A 298 8.21 -5.75 12.92
N TYR A 299 7.31 -5.09 12.20
CA TYR A 299 6.70 -3.86 12.68
C TYR A 299 5.70 -4.13 13.81
N LEU A 300 4.94 -5.23 13.73
CA LEU A 300 4.00 -5.63 14.78
C LEU A 300 4.71 -6.10 16.06
N VAL A 301 5.90 -6.71 15.98
CA VAL A 301 6.74 -6.99 17.17
C VAL A 301 7.12 -5.69 17.89
N LYS A 302 7.43 -4.62 17.14
CA LYS A 302 7.67 -3.30 17.75
C LYS A 302 6.41 -2.73 18.39
N ALA A 303 5.26 -2.90 17.72
CA ALA A 303 3.98 -2.48 18.26
C ALA A 303 3.57 -3.26 19.51
N SER A 304 3.85 -4.56 19.59
CA SER A 304 3.53 -5.39 20.76
C SER A 304 4.38 -4.99 21.98
N ARG A 305 5.69 -4.74 21.79
CA ARG A 305 6.56 -4.19 22.84
C ARG A 305 6.11 -2.82 23.32
N PHE A 306 5.62 -1.97 22.41
CA PHE A 306 4.99 -0.71 22.79
C PHE A 306 3.74 -0.94 23.64
N VAL A 307 2.85 -1.86 23.26
CA VAL A 307 1.64 -2.16 24.04
C VAL A 307 1.98 -2.74 25.41
N ASP A 308 2.95 -3.62 25.51
CA ASP A 308 3.39 -4.21 26.78
C ASP A 308 3.96 -3.17 27.74
N GLU A 309 4.88 -2.31 27.27
CA GLU A 309 5.41 -1.23 28.11
C GLU A 309 4.34 -0.19 28.45
N LEU A 310 3.36 0.01 27.57
CA LEU A 310 2.23 0.88 27.84
C LEU A 310 1.37 0.32 28.97
N LEU A 311 1.07 -0.99 28.96
CA LEU A 311 0.35 -1.67 30.02
C LEU A 311 1.09 -1.57 31.35
N GLU A 312 2.39 -1.88 31.35
CA GLU A 312 3.22 -1.90 32.56
C GLU A 312 3.41 -0.49 33.14
N LYS A 313 3.89 0.46 32.33
CA LYS A 313 4.38 1.75 32.83
C LYS A 313 3.31 2.82 32.96
N LEU A 314 2.29 2.80 32.11
CA LEU A 314 1.22 3.80 32.17
C LEU A 314 -0.01 3.28 32.91
N TYR A 315 -0.36 2.01 32.73
CA TYR A 315 -1.58 1.43 33.30
C TYR A 315 -1.34 0.58 34.54
N GLY A 316 -0.09 0.23 34.87
CA GLY A 316 0.25 -0.61 36.03
C GLY A 316 -0.26 -2.06 35.90
N LEU A 317 -0.40 -2.55 34.67
CA LEU A 317 -0.90 -3.89 34.34
C LEU A 317 0.23 -4.80 33.86
N GLN A 318 0.02 -6.11 33.92
CA GLN A 318 1.01 -7.05 33.38
C GLN A 318 1.12 -6.94 31.84
N PRO A 319 2.32 -7.14 31.27
CA PRO A 319 2.50 -7.21 29.83
C PRO A 319 1.77 -8.43 29.25
N PHE A 320 1.16 -8.23 28.09
CA PHE A 320 0.24 -9.17 27.44
C PHE A 320 0.91 -10.02 26.36
N TYR A 321 1.65 -9.39 25.44
CA TYR A 321 2.20 -10.07 24.26
C TYR A 321 3.52 -10.78 24.55
N ARG A 322 4.45 -10.09 25.21
CA ARG A 322 5.81 -10.56 25.53
C ARG A 322 6.61 -11.04 24.31
N CYS A 323 6.28 -10.56 23.11
CA CYS A 323 6.93 -10.99 21.87
C CYS A 323 8.37 -10.46 21.76
N LYS A 324 9.31 -11.38 21.52
CA LYS A 324 10.71 -11.09 21.20
C LYS A 324 10.96 -11.29 19.71
N THR A 325 10.43 -12.35 19.13
CA THR A 325 10.60 -12.71 17.71
C THR A 325 9.27 -12.69 16.97
N ARG A 326 9.30 -13.01 15.67
CA ARG A 326 8.08 -13.05 14.85
C ARG A 326 7.21 -14.24 15.23
N GLU A 327 7.83 -15.37 15.55
CA GLU A 327 7.18 -16.63 15.91
C GLU A 327 6.28 -16.45 17.14
N ASP A 328 6.67 -15.58 18.06
CA ASP A 328 5.85 -15.22 19.23
C ASP A 328 4.52 -14.53 18.85
N LEU A 329 4.38 -13.96 17.64
CA LEU A 329 3.13 -13.37 17.16
C LEU A 329 2.10 -14.42 16.71
N VAL A 330 2.53 -15.65 16.43
CA VAL A 330 1.64 -16.71 15.96
C VAL A 330 0.57 -16.99 17.02
N GLY A 331 -0.69 -17.00 16.62
CA GLY A 331 -1.85 -17.16 17.50
C GLY A 331 -2.41 -15.86 18.06
N HIS A 332 -1.68 -14.73 18.00
CA HIS A 332 -2.23 -13.45 18.42
C HIS A 332 -3.21 -12.87 17.39
N LEU A 333 -4.16 -12.08 17.92
CA LEU A 333 -5.23 -11.50 17.14
C LEU A 333 -4.84 -10.15 16.54
N LEU A 334 -5.21 -9.97 15.28
CA LEU A 334 -5.16 -8.75 14.52
C LEU A 334 -6.55 -8.19 14.33
N LEU A 335 -6.58 -6.88 14.11
CA LEU A 335 -7.71 -6.17 13.55
C LEU A 335 -7.33 -5.68 12.16
N ALA A 336 -8.04 -6.17 11.15
CA ALA A 336 -7.88 -5.73 9.76
C ALA A 336 -8.99 -4.77 9.39
N ILE A 337 -8.66 -3.68 8.70
CA ILE A 337 -9.61 -2.67 8.25
C ILE A 337 -9.29 -2.21 6.83
N ALA A 338 -10.34 -2.21 6.01
CA ALA A 338 -10.28 -1.70 4.66
C ALA A 338 -10.37 -0.16 4.63
N PRO A 339 -9.65 0.52 3.73
CA PRO A 339 -9.85 1.94 3.49
C PRO A 339 -11.33 2.27 3.23
N HIS A 340 -11.78 3.47 3.57
CA HIS A 340 -13.18 3.90 3.33
C HIS A 340 -14.28 3.10 4.08
N THR A 341 -13.93 2.08 4.87
CA THR A 341 -14.87 1.35 5.74
C THR A 341 -14.79 1.84 7.19
N SER A 342 -15.67 1.36 8.07
CA SER A 342 -15.61 1.66 9.51
C SER A 342 -15.75 0.42 10.38
N VAL A 343 -15.53 -0.75 9.78
CA VAL A 343 -15.68 -2.05 10.41
C VAL A 343 -14.34 -2.73 10.35
N GLY A 344 -13.79 -3.08 11.51
CA GLY A 344 -12.60 -3.91 11.60
C GLY A 344 -13.01 -5.38 11.72
N VAL A 345 -12.30 -6.26 11.03
CA VAL A 345 -12.51 -7.71 11.08
C VAL A 345 -11.37 -8.34 11.86
N VAL A 346 -11.71 -9.14 12.86
CA VAL A 346 -10.73 -9.85 13.69
C VAL A 346 -10.14 -11.01 12.90
N ALA A 347 -8.83 -11.18 12.98
CA ALA A 347 -8.09 -12.29 12.39
C ALA A 347 -7.04 -12.82 13.38
N ARG A 348 -6.55 -14.03 13.13
CA ARG A 348 -5.47 -14.67 13.90
C ARG A 348 -4.27 -14.93 13.00
N ILE A 349 -3.07 -14.61 13.48
CA ILE A 349 -1.84 -14.86 12.72
C ILE A 349 -1.50 -16.35 12.80
N VAL A 350 -1.30 -17.00 11.66
CA VAL A 350 -0.88 -18.42 11.61
C VAL A 350 0.45 -18.65 10.91
N GLY A 351 1.07 -17.60 10.39
CA GLY A 351 2.44 -17.66 9.89
C GLY A 351 2.85 -16.44 9.07
N PHE A 352 3.97 -16.58 8.36
CA PHE A 352 4.65 -15.46 7.70
C PHE A 352 5.11 -15.81 6.29
N THR A 353 5.11 -14.83 5.38
CA THR A 353 5.60 -15.00 4.01
C THR A 353 6.68 -13.96 3.67
N ASP A 354 7.56 -14.30 2.73
CA ASP A 354 8.51 -13.36 2.11
C ASP A 354 7.84 -12.39 1.12
N ALA A 355 6.63 -12.72 0.65
CA ALA A 355 5.88 -11.87 -0.25
C ALA A 355 5.33 -10.63 0.47
N SER A 356 5.29 -9.48 -0.22
CA SER A 356 4.74 -8.22 0.28
C SER A 356 3.19 -8.16 0.26
N VAL A 357 2.53 -9.20 0.77
CA VAL A 357 1.06 -9.38 0.75
C VAL A 357 0.53 -9.91 2.08
N CYS A 358 -0.79 -9.89 2.23
CA CYS A 358 -1.52 -10.60 3.28
C CYS A 358 -2.31 -11.73 2.63
N PHE A 359 -1.87 -12.97 2.85
CA PHE A 359 -2.61 -14.15 2.44
C PHE A 359 -3.71 -14.46 3.46
N ALA A 360 -4.93 -14.64 2.98
CA ALA A 360 -6.08 -14.98 3.79
C ALA A 360 -7.19 -15.60 2.94
N SER A 361 -8.18 -16.21 3.60
CA SER A 361 -9.33 -16.78 2.89
C SER A 361 -10.05 -15.72 2.02
N PRO A 362 -10.65 -16.11 0.89
CA PRO A 362 -11.50 -15.20 0.09
C PRO A 362 -12.60 -14.55 0.93
N PHE A 363 -13.20 -15.30 1.87
CA PHE A 363 -14.20 -14.77 2.80
C PHE A 363 -13.66 -13.68 3.72
N PHE A 364 -12.43 -13.80 4.21
CA PHE A 364 -11.82 -12.76 5.03
C PHE A 364 -11.67 -11.45 4.26
N HIS A 365 -11.20 -11.51 3.00
CA HIS A 365 -11.09 -10.34 2.14
C HIS A 365 -12.46 -9.74 1.80
N ALA A 366 -13.43 -10.56 1.40
CA ALA A 366 -14.78 -10.12 1.11
C ALA A 366 -15.51 -9.52 2.32
N ALA A 367 -15.31 -10.05 3.54
CA ALA A 367 -15.91 -9.50 4.77
C ALA A 367 -15.47 -8.05 5.06
N LYS A 368 -14.30 -7.64 4.54
CA LYS A 368 -13.81 -6.27 4.63
C LYS A 368 -14.34 -5.36 3.52
N ARG A 369 -15.28 -5.85 2.69
CA ARG A 369 -15.82 -5.19 1.48
C ARG A 369 -14.71 -4.84 0.50
N ARG A 370 -13.87 -5.83 0.21
CA ARG A 370 -12.70 -5.70 -0.63
C ARG A 370 -12.61 -6.84 -1.62
N ASP A 371 -12.17 -6.46 -2.80
CA ASP A 371 -11.89 -7.37 -3.89
C ASP A 371 -10.39 -7.69 -3.85
N CYS A 372 -10.01 -8.78 -4.51
CA CYS A 372 -8.61 -9.21 -4.59
C CYS A 372 -7.94 -8.74 -5.89
N ASP A 373 -8.23 -7.51 -6.34
CA ASP A 373 -7.81 -6.94 -7.62
C ASP A 373 -6.59 -5.98 -7.51
N GLY A 374 -5.86 -6.06 -6.39
CA GLY A 374 -4.75 -5.16 -6.05
C GLY A 374 -5.07 -4.16 -4.93
N ASP A 375 -6.23 -4.35 -4.30
CA ASP A 375 -6.67 -3.61 -3.12
C ASP A 375 -5.79 -3.89 -1.89
N GLN A 376 -5.87 -2.97 -0.92
CA GLN A 376 -4.98 -2.93 0.23
C GLN A 376 -5.73 -2.66 1.51
N ASP A 377 -5.37 -3.39 2.55
CA ASP A 377 -5.93 -3.23 3.88
C ASP A 377 -4.88 -2.86 4.91
N ALA A 378 -5.34 -2.27 6.00
CA ALA A 378 -4.52 -1.98 7.16
C ALA A 378 -4.74 -3.05 8.23
N VAL A 379 -3.66 -3.58 8.78
CA VAL A 379 -3.69 -4.46 9.95
C VAL A 379 -3.09 -3.74 11.16
N MET A 380 -3.60 -4.07 12.34
CA MET A 380 -3.08 -3.61 13.64
C MET A 380 -3.28 -4.71 14.68
N LEU A 381 -2.49 -4.71 15.75
CA LEU A 381 -2.72 -5.60 16.88
C LEU A 381 -4.07 -5.30 17.52
N LEU A 382 -4.85 -6.33 17.87
CA LEU A 382 -6.18 -6.15 18.44
C LEU A 382 -6.15 -5.30 19.72
N LEU A 383 -5.21 -5.58 20.62
CA LEU A 383 -5.10 -4.86 21.89
C LEU A 383 -4.62 -3.41 21.72
N ASP A 384 -3.78 -3.13 20.71
CA ASP A 384 -3.45 -1.75 20.33
C ASP A 384 -4.71 -0.99 19.89
N GLY A 385 -5.52 -1.62 19.04
CA GLY A 385 -6.82 -1.11 18.62
C GLY A 385 -7.73 -0.79 19.80
N LEU A 386 -7.82 -1.67 20.80
CA LEU A 386 -8.67 -1.46 21.98
C LEU A 386 -8.16 -0.37 22.93
N LEU A 387 -6.85 -0.33 23.19
CA LEU A 387 -6.26 0.59 24.19
C LEU A 387 -6.05 2.01 23.66
N ASN A 388 -5.74 2.14 22.38
CA ASN A 388 -5.26 3.40 21.80
C ASN A 388 -6.27 4.09 20.89
N PHE A 389 -7.28 3.39 20.41
CA PHE A 389 -8.35 4.00 19.63
C PHE A 389 -9.20 4.94 20.48
N SER A 390 -9.56 6.09 19.91
CA SER A 390 -10.64 6.92 20.46
C SER A 390 -11.39 7.68 19.38
N ARG A 391 -12.73 7.65 19.44
CA ARG A 391 -13.59 8.51 18.61
C ARG A 391 -13.29 10.00 18.79
N ARG A 392 -12.71 10.39 19.94
CA ARG A 392 -12.33 11.79 20.23
C ARG A 392 -11.14 12.27 19.40
N PHE A 393 -10.34 11.38 18.84
CA PHE A 393 -9.22 11.72 17.96
C PHE A 393 -9.62 11.88 16.50
N LEU A 394 -10.77 11.32 16.12
CA LEU A 394 -11.24 11.36 14.74
C LEU A 394 -11.45 12.80 14.26
N PRO A 395 -11.02 13.12 13.02
CA PRO A 395 -11.25 14.44 12.43
C PRO A 395 -12.74 14.79 12.35
N GLU A 396 -13.07 16.06 12.59
CA GLU A 396 -14.46 16.56 12.51
C GLU A 396 -15.00 16.64 11.07
N LYS A 397 -14.10 16.80 10.09
CA LYS A 397 -14.49 16.97 8.68
C LYS A 397 -15.14 15.71 8.10
N ARG A 398 -15.99 15.89 7.08
CA ARG A 398 -16.58 14.78 6.31
C ARG A 398 -15.51 13.78 5.90
N GLY A 399 -15.76 12.50 6.17
CA GLY A 399 -14.81 11.40 5.93
C GLY A 399 -13.79 11.15 7.04
N GLY A 400 -13.81 11.93 8.14
CA GLY A 400 -12.93 11.72 9.29
C GLY A 400 -13.12 10.36 9.97
N THR A 401 -14.36 9.87 10.01
CA THR A 401 -14.77 8.57 10.59
C THR A 401 -14.52 7.38 9.68
N MET A 402 -14.31 7.59 8.38
CA MET A 402 -13.90 6.52 7.48
C MET A 402 -12.51 6.03 7.87
N ASP A 403 -12.21 4.77 7.61
CA ASP A 403 -10.92 4.14 7.90
C ASP A 403 -10.61 4.16 9.41
N ALA A 404 -11.64 3.97 10.25
CA ALA A 404 -11.55 3.85 11.71
C ALA A 404 -12.40 2.67 12.20
N PRO A 405 -11.88 1.80 13.08
CA PRO A 405 -12.61 0.61 13.53
C PRO A 405 -13.70 0.98 14.54
N LEU A 406 -14.84 1.48 14.04
CA LEU A 406 -15.99 1.86 14.88
C LEU A 406 -16.81 0.65 15.32
N MET A 407 -16.80 -0.41 14.52
CA MET A 407 -17.43 -1.69 14.80
C MET A 407 -16.43 -2.81 14.56
N LEU A 408 -16.63 -3.94 15.24
CA LEU A 408 -15.77 -5.13 15.15
C LEU A 408 -16.61 -6.32 14.71
N ILE A 409 -16.16 -7.02 13.66
CA ILE A 409 -16.66 -8.35 13.30
C ILE A 409 -15.72 -9.37 13.92
N THR A 410 -16.25 -10.15 14.86
CA THR A 410 -15.49 -11.21 15.56
C THR A 410 -15.62 -12.56 14.87
N ARG A 411 -16.72 -12.79 14.13
CA ARG A 411 -16.99 -14.02 13.39
C ARG A 411 -17.48 -13.68 11.99
N ILE A 412 -16.91 -14.34 10.99
CA ILE A 412 -17.37 -14.22 9.61
C ILE A 412 -18.40 -15.30 9.32
N ASP A 413 -19.56 -14.89 8.82
CA ASP A 413 -20.53 -15.79 8.18
C ASP A 413 -20.38 -15.70 6.65
N PRO A 414 -19.99 -16.79 5.95
CA PRO A 414 -19.94 -16.82 4.50
C PRO A 414 -21.23 -16.38 3.80
N LEU A 415 -22.39 -16.46 4.45
CA LEU A 415 -23.66 -16.00 3.87
C LEU A 415 -23.78 -14.46 3.80
N GLU A 416 -23.06 -13.73 4.65
CA GLU A 416 -23.16 -12.27 4.78
C GLU A 416 -22.06 -11.50 4.04
N VAL A 417 -21.05 -12.21 3.52
CA VAL A 417 -19.96 -11.59 2.77
C VAL A 417 -20.38 -11.25 1.34
N ASP A 418 -19.53 -10.50 0.64
CA ASP A 418 -19.77 -10.13 -0.75
C ASP A 418 -19.89 -11.35 -1.68
N LYS A 419 -20.74 -11.22 -2.71
CA LYS A 419 -21.05 -12.28 -3.66
C LYS A 419 -19.87 -12.71 -4.51
N GLU A 420 -18.86 -11.86 -4.71
CA GLU A 420 -17.68 -12.25 -5.48
C GLU A 420 -16.99 -13.48 -4.88
N ALA A 421 -16.91 -13.57 -3.55
CA ALA A 421 -16.37 -14.74 -2.86
C ALA A 421 -17.26 -16.00 -3.02
N HIS A 422 -18.54 -15.84 -3.35
CA HIS A 422 -19.46 -16.96 -3.59
C HIS A 422 -19.24 -17.60 -4.97
N HIS A 423 -18.67 -16.87 -5.92
CA HIS A 423 -18.39 -17.38 -7.26
C HIS A 423 -17.00 -18.04 -7.40
N VAL A 424 -16.27 -18.21 -6.28
CA VAL A 424 -15.00 -18.94 -6.28
C VAL A 424 -15.25 -20.41 -6.57
N GLU A 425 -14.53 -20.96 -7.55
CA GLU A 425 -14.52 -22.38 -7.87
C GLU A 425 -13.91 -23.19 -6.72
N VAL A 426 -14.56 -24.29 -6.35
CA VAL A 426 -14.15 -25.18 -5.25
C VAL A 426 -14.03 -26.64 -5.68
N SER A 427 -13.96 -26.88 -6.99
CA SER A 427 -13.72 -28.21 -7.56
C SER A 427 -12.24 -28.58 -7.45
N SER A 428 -11.95 -29.86 -7.20
CA SER A 428 -10.58 -30.38 -7.24
C SER A 428 -10.14 -30.75 -8.66
N GLU A 429 -11.09 -31.09 -9.52
CA GLU A 429 -10.87 -31.35 -10.94
C GLU A 429 -12.06 -30.86 -11.76
N LEU A 430 -11.80 -30.39 -12.98
CA LEU A 430 -12.83 -29.98 -13.93
C LEU A 430 -13.19 -31.13 -14.89
N PRO A 431 -14.48 -31.37 -15.18
CA PRO A 431 -14.90 -32.46 -16.04
C PRO A 431 -14.50 -32.22 -17.51
N LEU A 432 -14.33 -33.30 -18.27
CA LEU A 432 -14.01 -33.23 -19.70
C LEU A 432 -15.02 -32.36 -20.50
N GLU A 433 -16.30 -32.45 -20.13
CA GLU A 433 -17.37 -31.68 -20.77
C GLU A 433 -17.15 -30.17 -20.66
N PHE A 434 -16.61 -29.67 -19.54
CA PHE A 434 -16.26 -28.26 -19.36
C PHE A 434 -15.22 -27.83 -20.40
N TYR A 435 -14.17 -28.63 -20.60
CA TYR A 435 -13.14 -28.33 -21.60
C TYR A 435 -13.67 -28.38 -23.04
N GLN A 436 -14.62 -29.28 -23.34
CA GLN A 436 -15.26 -29.36 -24.66
C GLN A 436 -16.10 -28.11 -24.93
N LYS A 437 -16.93 -27.70 -23.96
CA LYS A 437 -17.75 -26.47 -24.02
C LYS A 437 -16.90 -25.21 -24.15
N ALA A 438 -15.75 -25.15 -23.47
CA ALA A 438 -14.81 -24.05 -23.61
C ALA A 438 -14.23 -23.94 -25.04
N VAL A 439 -14.00 -25.07 -25.72
CA VAL A 439 -13.56 -25.09 -27.13
C VAL A 439 -14.67 -24.64 -28.08
N GLU A 440 -15.94 -24.93 -27.75
CA GLU A 440 -17.12 -24.45 -28.49
C GLU A 440 -17.38 -22.95 -28.30
N GLY A 441 -16.77 -22.33 -27.28
CA GLY A 441 -17.01 -20.93 -26.93
C GLY A 441 -18.35 -20.71 -26.21
N SER A 442 -18.87 -21.74 -25.53
CA SER A 442 -20.09 -21.63 -24.74
C SER A 442 -20.00 -20.56 -23.66
N ALA A 443 -21.15 -19.95 -23.34
CA ALA A 443 -21.23 -18.94 -22.29
C ALA A 443 -21.03 -19.57 -20.89
N PRO A 444 -20.43 -18.86 -19.92
CA PRO A 444 -20.23 -19.37 -18.56
C PRO A 444 -21.50 -19.89 -17.88
N ALA A 445 -22.66 -19.29 -18.16
CA ALA A 445 -23.95 -19.70 -17.61
C ALA A 445 -24.38 -21.11 -18.04
N GLU A 446 -23.96 -21.57 -19.22
CA GLU A 446 -24.28 -22.92 -19.73
C GLU A 446 -23.45 -24.01 -19.03
N VAL A 447 -22.28 -23.65 -18.53
CA VAL A 447 -21.35 -24.59 -17.88
C VAL A 447 -21.36 -24.49 -16.36
N LEU A 448 -22.11 -23.55 -15.77
CA LEU A 448 -22.18 -23.36 -14.32
C LEU A 448 -22.65 -24.61 -13.59
N GLY A 449 -23.53 -25.41 -14.20
CA GLY A 449 -23.98 -26.69 -13.64
C GLY A 449 -22.92 -27.80 -13.63
N LEU A 450 -21.80 -27.62 -14.36
CA LEU A 450 -20.69 -28.58 -14.46
C LEU A 450 -19.56 -28.29 -13.46
N VAL A 451 -19.57 -27.12 -12.83
CA VAL A 451 -18.48 -26.65 -11.96
C VAL A 451 -19.06 -26.34 -10.58
N GLU A 452 -18.45 -26.88 -9.54
CA GLU A 452 -18.84 -26.55 -8.18
C GLU A 452 -18.23 -25.19 -7.78
N VAL A 453 -19.11 -24.23 -7.46
CA VAL A 453 -18.76 -22.92 -6.92
C VAL A 453 -19.18 -22.81 -5.45
N MET A 454 -18.52 -21.94 -4.70
CA MET A 454 -18.76 -21.79 -3.27
C MET A 454 -20.23 -21.49 -2.92
N GLU A 455 -20.95 -20.76 -3.79
CA GLU A 455 -22.38 -20.48 -3.66
C GLU A 455 -23.23 -21.75 -3.43
N SER A 456 -22.86 -22.85 -4.09
CA SER A 456 -23.55 -24.14 -3.94
C SER A 456 -23.36 -24.77 -2.55
N ARG A 457 -22.26 -24.46 -1.85
CA ARG A 457 -21.94 -24.99 -0.52
C ARG A 457 -22.45 -24.13 0.64
N LEU A 458 -22.82 -22.86 0.41
CA LEU A 458 -23.14 -21.88 1.47
C LEU A 458 -24.25 -22.32 2.45
N LYS A 459 -25.22 -23.10 1.99
CA LYS A 459 -26.34 -23.62 2.79
C LYS A 459 -26.10 -25.01 3.38
N THR A 460 -24.87 -25.50 3.30
CA THR A 460 -24.44 -26.82 3.78
C THR A 460 -23.36 -26.67 4.85
N GLU A 461 -23.02 -27.75 5.54
CA GLU A 461 -21.90 -27.77 6.50
C GLU A 461 -20.54 -27.52 5.80
N ARG A 462 -20.45 -27.79 4.50
CA ARG A 462 -19.25 -27.62 3.67
C ARG A 462 -18.99 -26.17 3.27
N LYS A 463 -19.74 -25.20 3.81
CA LYS A 463 -19.60 -23.76 3.48
C LYS A 463 -18.23 -23.15 3.85
N TYR A 464 -17.40 -23.90 4.55
CA TYR A 464 -16.04 -23.51 4.92
C TYR A 464 -14.96 -24.26 4.14
N GLU A 465 -15.34 -25.26 3.34
CA GLU A 465 -14.43 -26.13 2.60
C GLU A 465 -14.18 -25.59 1.19
N PHE A 466 -12.93 -25.28 0.86
CA PHE A 466 -12.45 -24.89 -0.44
C PHE A 466 -11.79 -26.08 -1.16
N GLY A 467 -11.88 -26.10 -2.48
CA GLY A 467 -11.07 -26.97 -3.35
C GLY A 467 -10.12 -26.15 -4.21
N PHE A 468 -9.24 -26.83 -4.94
CA PHE A 468 -8.31 -26.24 -5.90
C PHE A 468 -7.89 -27.27 -6.95
N ASN A 469 -7.59 -26.82 -8.17
CA ASN A 469 -7.19 -27.71 -9.29
C ASN A 469 -5.67 -27.82 -9.49
N HIS A 470 -4.90 -26.84 -8.99
CA HIS A 470 -3.48 -26.72 -9.28
C HIS A 470 -2.69 -26.46 -8.00
N ASP A 471 -1.80 -27.41 -7.70
CA ASP A 471 -0.85 -27.26 -6.60
C ASP A 471 0.34 -26.37 -7.01
N THR A 472 0.97 -25.76 -6.01
CA THR A 472 2.19 -24.97 -6.16
C THR A 472 3.28 -25.51 -5.25
N SER A 473 4.55 -25.33 -5.61
CA SER A 473 5.65 -25.79 -4.75
C SER A 473 5.83 -24.92 -3.50
N ASP A 474 5.58 -23.62 -3.64
CA ASP A 474 5.68 -22.59 -2.60
C ASP A 474 4.82 -21.37 -3.00
N ILE A 475 3.95 -20.92 -2.09
CA ILE A 475 3.09 -19.72 -2.26
C ILE A 475 3.88 -18.42 -2.47
N SER A 476 5.17 -18.42 -2.11
CA SER A 476 6.10 -17.29 -2.20
C SER A 476 7.35 -17.57 -3.04
N GLY A 477 7.33 -18.60 -3.90
CA GLY A 477 8.48 -18.96 -4.75
C GLY A 477 8.84 -17.94 -5.84
N GLY A 478 8.06 -16.86 -6.00
CA GLY A 478 8.33 -15.77 -6.93
C GLY A 478 9.29 -14.71 -6.36
N PRO A 479 9.67 -13.69 -7.17
CA PRO A 479 10.48 -12.58 -6.67
C PRO A 479 9.70 -11.81 -5.58
N PRO A 480 10.30 -11.55 -4.40
CA PRO A 480 9.58 -11.00 -3.25
C PRO A 480 9.15 -9.53 -3.42
N LEU A 481 9.86 -8.79 -4.28
CA LEU A 481 9.61 -7.39 -4.58
C LEU A 481 9.63 -7.15 -6.08
N SER A 482 8.71 -6.29 -6.55
CA SER A 482 8.72 -5.86 -7.94
C SER A 482 9.92 -4.98 -8.25
N LYS A 483 10.51 -5.16 -9.44
CA LYS A 483 11.60 -4.31 -9.95
C LYS A 483 11.20 -2.83 -9.95
N TYR A 484 9.91 -2.53 -10.13
CA TYR A 484 9.39 -1.16 -10.07
C TYR A 484 9.67 -0.44 -8.75
N LYS A 485 9.70 -1.16 -7.61
CA LYS A 485 10.05 -0.58 -6.31
C LYS A 485 11.55 -0.38 -6.11
N LEU A 486 12.35 -1.27 -6.71
CA LEU A 486 13.81 -1.23 -6.61
C LEU A 486 14.40 -0.07 -7.41
N LEU A 487 13.75 0.32 -8.51
CA LEU A 487 14.16 1.47 -9.31
C LEU A 487 13.72 2.77 -8.63
N GLU A 488 14.67 3.67 -8.40
CA GLU A 488 14.40 4.94 -7.72
C GLU A 488 13.86 6.00 -8.70
N SER A 489 14.46 6.11 -9.88
CA SER A 489 14.16 7.20 -10.81
C SER A 489 13.08 6.82 -11.84
N MET A 490 12.29 7.82 -12.26
CA MET A 490 11.34 7.65 -13.38
C MET A 490 12.02 7.28 -14.70
N GLU A 491 13.28 7.70 -14.85
CA GLU A 491 14.10 7.45 -16.03
C GLU A 491 14.47 5.97 -16.15
N GLU A 492 14.99 5.38 -15.08
CA GLU A 492 15.26 3.95 -15.02
C GLU A 492 13.99 3.12 -15.19
N LYS A 493 12.87 3.55 -14.59
CA LYS A 493 11.57 2.87 -14.73
C LYS A 493 11.10 2.86 -16.18
N THR A 494 11.16 4.01 -16.83
CA THR A 494 10.79 4.16 -18.24
C THR A 494 11.68 3.31 -19.13
N LYS A 495 12.99 3.38 -18.92
CA LYS A 495 13.96 2.59 -19.68
C LYS A 495 13.71 1.09 -19.50
N SER A 496 13.55 0.61 -18.26
CA SER A 496 13.29 -0.81 -17.99
C SER A 496 11.94 -1.28 -18.52
N GLN A 497 10.93 -0.41 -18.61
CA GLN A 497 9.64 -0.73 -19.24
C GLN A 497 9.81 -0.92 -20.76
N LEU A 498 10.54 -0.03 -21.42
CA LEU A 498 10.77 -0.10 -22.86
C LEU A 498 11.71 -1.25 -23.26
N GLU A 499 12.77 -1.52 -22.46
CA GLU A 499 13.61 -2.70 -22.62
C GLU A 499 12.83 -4.02 -22.51
N LEU A 500 11.79 -4.05 -21.65
CA LEU A 500 10.91 -5.20 -21.54
C LEU A 500 10.02 -5.33 -22.78
N ALA A 501 9.49 -4.22 -23.30
CA ALA A 501 8.70 -4.20 -24.52
C ALA A 501 9.51 -4.75 -25.72
N GLU A 502 10.78 -4.34 -25.87
CA GLU A 502 11.68 -4.85 -26.93
C GLU A 502 11.95 -6.36 -26.84
N ARG A 503 11.80 -6.96 -25.65
CA ARG A 503 12.04 -8.41 -25.43
C ARG A 503 10.79 -9.26 -25.66
N ILE A 504 9.59 -8.69 -25.53
CA ILE A 504 8.34 -9.44 -25.55
C ILE A 504 7.69 -9.34 -26.93
N ARG A 505 7.62 -10.48 -27.64
CA ARG A 505 6.98 -10.58 -28.97
C ARG A 505 5.53 -10.10 -29.02
N ALA A 506 4.78 -10.24 -27.92
CA ALA A 506 3.37 -9.88 -27.85
C ALA A 506 3.12 -8.37 -27.64
N VAL A 507 4.18 -7.59 -27.41
CA VAL A 507 4.10 -6.16 -27.13
C VAL A 507 4.67 -5.40 -28.33
N ASP A 508 3.92 -4.41 -28.80
CA ASP A 508 4.41 -3.45 -29.80
C ASP A 508 5.13 -2.32 -29.05
N GLU A 509 6.45 -2.27 -29.18
CA GLU A 509 7.30 -1.28 -28.52
C GLU A 509 6.99 0.16 -28.95
N ARG A 510 6.53 0.35 -30.19
CA ARG A 510 6.15 1.66 -30.71
C ARG A 510 4.85 2.13 -30.09
N ASP A 511 3.82 1.28 -30.03
CA ASP A 511 2.55 1.61 -29.35
C ASP A 511 2.80 1.95 -27.86
N VAL A 512 3.65 1.17 -27.17
CA VAL A 512 4.02 1.46 -25.78
C VAL A 512 4.71 2.82 -25.64
N ALA A 513 5.68 3.13 -26.50
CA ALA A 513 6.37 4.42 -26.51
C ALA A 513 5.40 5.58 -26.79
N GLU A 514 4.50 5.43 -27.77
CA GLU A 514 3.50 6.44 -28.13
C GLU A 514 2.56 6.75 -26.96
N ARG A 515 2.00 5.71 -26.32
CA ARG A 515 1.13 5.87 -25.15
C ARG A 515 1.85 6.51 -23.98
N LEU A 516 3.12 6.17 -23.77
CA LEU A 516 3.93 6.75 -22.70
C LEU A 516 4.18 8.25 -22.94
N VAL A 517 4.56 8.62 -24.16
CA VAL A 517 4.76 10.02 -24.57
C VAL A 517 3.46 10.82 -24.43
N GLU A 518 2.35 10.29 -24.93
CA GLU A 518 1.07 11.00 -24.94
C GLU A 518 0.46 11.16 -23.55
N HIS A 519 0.27 10.05 -22.83
CA HIS A 519 -0.54 10.05 -21.61
C HIS A 519 0.25 10.44 -20.35
N HIS A 520 1.57 10.23 -20.35
CA HIS A 520 2.43 10.57 -19.22
C HIS A 520 3.25 11.84 -19.51
N PHE A 521 4.20 11.79 -20.46
CA PHE A 521 5.15 12.90 -20.63
C PHE A 521 4.49 14.20 -21.06
N ILE A 522 3.76 14.24 -22.18
CA ILE A 522 3.13 15.48 -22.67
C ILE A 522 2.16 16.04 -21.63
N ARG A 523 1.39 15.16 -20.97
CA ARG A 523 0.43 15.56 -19.93
C ARG A 523 1.13 16.19 -18.72
N ASP A 524 2.18 15.57 -18.22
CA ASP A 524 2.95 16.05 -17.08
C ASP A 524 3.69 17.34 -17.41
N ILE A 525 4.31 17.44 -18.59
CA ILE A 525 5.00 18.65 -19.05
C ILE A 525 4.02 19.82 -19.12
N LYS A 526 2.85 19.66 -19.78
CA LYS A 526 1.83 20.72 -19.86
C LYS A 526 1.26 21.08 -18.49
N GLY A 527 1.02 20.09 -17.63
CA GLY A 527 0.54 20.30 -16.26
C GLY A 527 1.54 21.08 -15.41
N ASN A 528 2.81 20.72 -15.51
CA ASN A 528 3.92 21.39 -14.84
C ASN A 528 4.13 22.81 -15.36
N LEU A 529 4.02 23.04 -16.67
CA LEU A 529 4.11 24.36 -17.31
C LEU A 529 3.00 25.30 -16.83
N ARG A 530 1.75 24.83 -16.84
CA ARG A 530 0.60 25.57 -16.29
C ARG A 530 0.77 25.89 -14.81
N THR A 531 1.26 24.92 -14.04
CA THR A 531 1.51 25.11 -12.61
C THR A 531 2.63 26.12 -12.40
N PHE A 532 3.71 26.05 -13.18
CA PHE A 532 4.82 26.98 -13.13
C PHE A 532 4.38 28.42 -13.41
N ALA A 533 3.56 28.64 -14.44
CA ALA A 533 3.05 29.97 -14.79
C ALA A 533 2.09 30.56 -13.73
N SER A 534 1.37 29.70 -12.99
CA SER A 534 0.37 30.11 -11.99
C SER A 534 0.82 29.93 -10.53
N GLN A 535 2.10 29.60 -10.31
CA GLN A 535 2.58 29.16 -9.02
C GLN A 535 2.57 30.26 -7.95
N LYS A 536 2.60 29.81 -6.69
CA LYS A 536 2.79 30.67 -5.52
C LYS A 536 4.25 30.62 -5.09
N PHE A 537 4.67 31.67 -4.41
CA PHE A 537 5.99 31.77 -3.80
C PHE A 537 5.91 31.31 -2.35
N ARG A 538 6.87 30.51 -1.90
CA ARG A 538 6.94 30.02 -0.52
C ARG A 538 8.19 30.55 0.15
N CYS A 539 8.04 31.08 1.36
CA CYS A 539 9.20 31.39 2.21
C CYS A 539 9.82 30.10 2.77
N VAL A 540 11.14 29.98 2.64
CA VAL A 540 11.88 28.81 3.16
C VAL A 540 11.77 28.72 4.69
N SER A 541 11.88 29.85 5.39
CA SER A 541 11.96 29.89 6.85
C SER A 541 10.61 29.71 7.54
N CYS A 542 9.57 30.43 7.09
CA CYS A 542 8.27 30.45 7.77
C CYS A 542 7.14 29.73 7.02
N ASN A 543 7.40 29.19 5.82
CA ASN A 543 6.41 28.53 4.97
C ASN A 543 5.21 29.39 4.54
N GLN A 544 5.25 30.70 4.76
CA GLN A 544 4.22 31.62 4.27
C GLN A 544 4.16 31.56 2.74
N LYS A 545 2.95 31.43 2.20
CA LYS A 545 2.70 31.39 0.76
C LYS A 545 2.20 32.75 0.29
N TYR A 546 2.81 33.27 -0.76
CA TYR A 546 2.43 34.51 -1.40
C TYR A 546 1.98 34.24 -2.83
N ARG A 547 0.88 34.87 -3.26
CA ARG A 547 0.41 34.78 -4.65
C ARG A 547 1.38 35.47 -5.62
N ARG A 548 2.03 36.54 -5.17
CA ARG A 548 3.03 37.33 -5.91
C ARG A 548 4.21 37.61 -4.99
N VAL A 549 5.41 37.77 -5.53
CA VAL A 549 6.57 38.21 -4.74
C VAL A 549 6.26 39.61 -4.18
N PRO A 550 6.41 39.84 -2.86
CA PRO A 550 6.35 41.18 -2.30
C PRO A 550 7.41 42.07 -2.96
N LEU A 551 7.11 43.37 -3.13
CA LEU A 551 8.06 44.31 -3.75
C LEU A 551 9.41 44.38 -3.04
N ALA A 552 9.45 44.08 -1.74
CA ALA A 552 10.67 43.98 -0.94
C ALA A 552 11.57 42.78 -1.29
N GLY A 553 11.15 41.88 -2.20
CA GLY A 553 11.89 40.68 -2.60
C GLY A 553 12.01 39.58 -1.53
N SER A 554 11.64 39.89 -0.29
CA SER A 554 11.76 39.03 0.88
C SER A 554 10.41 38.74 1.53
N CYS A 555 10.37 37.73 2.40
CA CYS A 555 9.16 37.41 3.14
C CYS A 555 8.80 38.54 4.13
N VAL A 556 7.64 39.18 3.92
CA VAL A 556 7.11 40.25 4.79
C VAL A 556 7.02 39.85 6.27
N ARG A 557 6.89 38.55 6.57
CA ARG A 557 6.73 38.04 7.94
C ARG A 557 8.05 37.79 8.67
N CYS A 558 9.11 37.42 7.96
CA CYS A 558 10.35 36.93 8.60
C CYS A 558 11.65 37.31 7.89
N GLY A 559 11.59 38.12 6.83
CA GLY A 559 12.75 38.50 6.02
C GLY A 559 13.37 37.37 5.18
N GLY A 560 12.93 36.11 5.34
CA GLY A 560 13.52 34.97 4.65
C GLY A 560 13.25 34.92 3.14
N ASN A 561 14.11 34.20 2.42
CA ASN A 561 14.04 34.05 0.97
C ASN A 561 12.76 33.36 0.49
N LEU A 562 12.25 33.84 -0.64
CA LEU A 562 11.08 33.30 -1.32
C LEU A 562 11.55 32.46 -2.50
N ILE A 563 11.12 31.21 -2.53
CA ILE A 563 11.42 30.28 -3.62
C ILE A 563 10.17 29.95 -4.41
N LEU A 564 10.39 29.63 -5.69
CA LEU A 564 9.39 29.00 -6.54
C LEU A 564 9.03 27.64 -5.96
N THR A 565 7.76 27.25 -6.11
CA THR A 565 7.30 25.92 -5.69
C THR A 565 7.57 24.87 -6.76
N MET A 566 7.74 25.29 -8.01
CA MET A 566 8.19 24.49 -9.13
C MET A 566 9.39 25.13 -9.82
N THR A 567 10.40 24.32 -10.10
CA THR A 567 11.66 24.73 -10.73
C THR A 567 11.66 24.41 -12.22
N ARG A 568 12.27 25.29 -13.03
CA ARG A 568 12.47 25.11 -14.49
C ARG A 568 13.09 23.76 -14.85
N GLY A 569 14.18 23.38 -14.19
CA GLY A 569 14.90 22.13 -14.50
C GLY A 569 14.07 20.85 -14.33
N GLY A 570 12.99 20.90 -13.54
CA GLY A 570 12.05 19.79 -13.43
C GLY A 570 11.29 19.56 -14.74
N ILE A 571 10.91 20.63 -15.45
CA ILE A 571 10.16 20.57 -16.71
C ILE A 571 11.09 20.11 -17.85
N GLU A 572 12.28 20.70 -17.94
CA GLU A 572 13.25 20.39 -18.99
C GLU A 572 13.71 18.93 -18.95
N LYS A 573 13.85 18.34 -17.76
CA LYS A 573 14.21 16.92 -17.62
C LYS A 573 13.21 15.98 -18.31
N TYR A 574 11.90 16.20 -18.12
CA TYR A 574 10.87 15.37 -18.74
C TYR A 574 10.81 15.55 -20.26
N LEU A 575 11.04 16.78 -20.74
CA LEU A 575 11.06 17.06 -22.18
C LEU A 575 12.20 16.31 -22.88
N LYS A 576 13.42 16.34 -22.30
CA LYS A 576 14.58 15.62 -22.85
C LYS A 576 14.29 14.12 -23.01
N MET A 577 13.76 13.49 -21.96
CA MET A 577 13.39 12.07 -22.01
C MET A 577 12.34 11.77 -23.09
N ALA A 578 11.29 12.59 -23.18
CA ALA A 578 10.23 12.40 -24.16
C ALA A 578 10.76 12.47 -25.60
N ARG A 579 11.74 13.34 -25.86
CA ARG A 579 12.41 13.49 -27.14
C ARG A 579 13.26 12.27 -27.51
N GLU A 580 14.09 11.79 -26.59
CA GLU A 580 14.91 10.58 -26.79
C GLU A 580 14.05 9.36 -27.13
N ILE A 581 12.91 9.20 -26.45
CA ILE A 581 11.95 8.12 -26.73
C ILE A 581 11.29 8.30 -28.10
N ALA A 582 10.86 9.53 -28.42
CA ALA A 582 10.22 9.84 -29.69
C ALA A 582 11.11 9.55 -30.91
N GLU A 583 12.40 9.86 -30.79
CA GLU A 583 13.41 9.63 -31.81
C GLU A 583 13.74 8.13 -31.94
N LYS A 584 14.00 7.44 -30.81
CA LYS A 584 14.38 6.02 -30.80
C LYS A 584 13.28 5.11 -31.39
N TYR A 585 12.03 5.26 -30.98
CA TYR A 585 10.92 4.37 -31.37
C TYR A 585 10.14 4.86 -32.59
N GLN A 586 10.60 5.93 -33.22
CA GLN A 586 9.98 6.51 -34.40
C GLN A 586 8.46 6.71 -34.27
N ILE A 587 8.03 7.37 -33.19
CA ILE A 587 6.61 7.61 -32.89
C ILE A 587 5.88 8.37 -34.02
N SER A 588 4.55 8.30 -34.02
CA SER A 588 3.68 8.99 -34.98
C SER A 588 4.00 10.49 -35.13
N GLU A 589 3.90 10.97 -36.37
CA GLU A 589 4.28 12.35 -36.72
C GLU A 589 3.46 13.39 -35.95
N TYR A 590 2.19 13.09 -35.68
CA TYR A 590 1.33 13.90 -34.82
C TYR A 590 1.93 14.12 -33.42
N LEU A 591 2.39 13.06 -32.76
CA LEU A 591 2.99 13.15 -31.43
C LEU A 591 4.33 13.89 -31.45
N ARG A 592 5.13 13.69 -32.51
CA ARG A 592 6.38 14.47 -32.70
C ARG A 592 6.10 15.96 -32.83
N GLN A 593 5.12 16.36 -33.65
CA GLN A 593 4.73 17.75 -33.79
C GLN A 593 4.20 18.33 -32.47
N ARG A 594 3.40 17.55 -31.74
CA ARG A 594 2.88 17.95 -30.43
C ARG A 594 3.99 18.14 -29.39
N LEU A 595 5.04 17.30 -29.40
CA LEU A 595 6.23 17.51 -28.57
C LEU A 595 6.98 18.78 -28.97
N LYS A 596 7.21 19.01 -30.27
CA LYS A 596 7.86 20.24 -30.78
C LYS A 596 7.11 21.51 -30.37
N LEU A 597 5.77 21.49 -30.40
CA LEU A 597 4.97 22.64 -29.94
C LEU A 597 5.17 22.91 -28.45
N VAL A 598 5.24 21.86 -27.63
CA VAL A 598 5.48 21.99 -26.18
C VAL A 598 6.91 22.48 -25.91
N GLU A 599 7.89 22.02 -26.69
CA GLU A 599 9.27 22.51 -26.64
C GLU A 599 9.32 24.03 -26.95
N GLY A 600 8.66 24.47 -28.02
CA GLY A 600 8.57 25.90 -28.35
C GLY A 600 7.85 26.74 -27.27
N GLU A 601 6.80 26.20 -26.64
CA GLU A 601 6.14 26.86 -25.50
C GLU A 601 7.09 27.03 -24.30
N ILE A 602 7.92 26.02 -24.01
CA ILE A 602 8.92 26.03 -22.94
C ILE A 602 10.00 27.06 -23.23
N GLU A 603 10.57 27.04 -24.44
CA GLU A 603 11.61 27.98 -24.87
C GLU A 603 11.11 29.42 -24.77
N SER A 604 9.95 29.72 -25.35
CA SER A 604 9.34 31.05 -25.31
C SER A 604 9.08 31.56 -23.88
N LEU A 605 8.66 30.68 -22.96
CA LEU A 605 8.43 31.05 -21.57
C LEU A 605 9.71 31.32 -20.77
N PHE A 606 10.84 30.74 -21.19
CA PHE A 606 12.11 30.78 -20.46
C PHE A 606 13.21 31.61 -21.13
N GLU A 607 12.93 32.24 -22.28
CA GLU A 607 13.85 33.08 -23.08
C GLU A 607 14.39 34.35 -22.36
N GLY A 608 14.23 34.47 -21.04
CA GLY A 608 14.56 35.65 -20.24
C GLY A 608 15.67 35.54 -19.17
N GLY A 609 16.50 34.48 -19.08
CA GLY A 609 17.75 34.53 -18.30
C GLY A 609 18.41 33.19 -17.92
N PRO A 610 19.61 33.19 -17.28
CA PRO A 610 20.77 34.08 -17.48
C PRO A 610 21.55 33.70 -18.76
N SER A 611 22.44 34.58 -19.24
CA SER A 611 23.29 34.38 -20.42
C SER A 611 23.78 32.94 -20.60
N LYS A 612 23.54 32.35 -21.79
CA LYS A 612 24.15 31.09 -22.20
C LYS A 612 25.67 31.20 -21.99
N GLN A 613 26.22 30.40 -21.09
CA GLN A 613 27.65 30.18 -21.04
C GLN A 613 28.00 29.38 -22.30
N LEU A 614 28.53 30.07 -23.31
CA LEU A 614 28.97 29.45 -24.56
C LEU A 614 30.10 28.48 -24.23
N SER A 615 30.00 27.26 -24.75
CA SER A 615 31.10 26.30 -24.66
C SER A 615 32.17 26.68 -25.68
N LEU A 616 33.44 26.33 -25.41
CA LEU A 616 34.55 26.60 -26.34
C LEU A 616 34.33 25.97 -27.73
N ALA A 617 33.52 24.91 -27.80
CA ALA A 617 33.12 24.27 -29.06
C ALA A 617 32.16 25.13 -29.89
N ASP A 618 31.33 25.96 -29.25
CA ASP A 618 30.42 26.90 -29.93
C ASP A 618 31.17 28.10 -30.55
N PHE A 619 32.46 28.26 -30.24
CA PHE A 619 33.34 29.29 -30.81
C PHE A 619 34.16 28.79 -32.00
N LEU A 620 34.19 27.46 -32.23
CA LEU A 620 34.98 26.81 -33.27
C LEU A 620 34.12 26.27 -34.43
N ALA A 621 32.80 26.44 -34.37
CA ALA A 621 31.85 26.25 -35.46
C ALA A 621 31.40 27.61 -35.99
#